data_AF-A0A445ASL3-F1
#
_entry.id   AF-A0A445ASL3-F1
#
_cell.length_a   1.000
_cell.length_b   1.000
_cell.length_c   1.000
_cell.angle_alpha   90.00
_cell.angle_beta   90.00
_cell.angle_gamma   90.00
#
_symmetry.space_group_name_H-M   'P 1'
#
loop_
_entity.id
_entity.type
_entity.pdbx_description
1 polymer ?
#
loop_
_entity_poly.entity_id
_entity_poly.type
_entity_poly.pdbx_seq_one_letter_code
_entity_poly.pdbx_strand_id
1 'polypeptide(L)'
;MNWPNNGRKIILRFNGELQPIGDGTSLLNVVLGLLGADYNKFLSVRKVGKRCLAKIGLNLSLQEMFHFDGDRGGSIKKIILKSIGKSWKDARNMLYHDYYKSTRTLEQNLEGRRAKIDKEHWRWFLDYCNDPDI
;
A
#
# COMPACT_ATOMS: atom_id res chain seq x y z
N MET A 1 7.78 -10.09 -10.61
CA MET A 1 9.08 -9.41 -10.41
C MET A 1 9.93 -10.36 -9.60
N ASN A 2 10.91 -11.03 -10.22
CA ASN A 2 11.80 -11.96 -9.51
C ASN A 2 12.97 -11.13 -8.98
N TRP A 3 12.98 -10.87 -7.68
CA TRP A 3 14.04 -10.10 -7.03
C TRP A 3 15.21 -11.01 -6.69
N PRO A 4 16.47 -10.61 -6.96
CA PRO A 4 17.64 -11.40 -6.63
C PRO A 4 17.93 -11.23 -5.14
N ASN A 5 17.35 -12.08 -4.30
CA ASN A 5 17.83 -12.22 -2.92
C ASN A 5 18.41 -13.62 -2.76
N ASN A 6 19.74 -13.72 -2.68
CA ASN A 6 20.48 -14.94 -2.34
C ASN A 6 20.23 -15.38 -0.87
N GLY A 7 19.00 -15.26 -0.37
CA GLY A 7 18.61 -15.55 1.02
C GLY A 7 19.03 -14.49 2.05
N ARG A 8 19.72 -13.41 1.65
CA ARG A 8 20.15 -12.34 2.57
C ARG A 8 19.05 -11.28 2.72
N LYS A 9 18.56 -11.07 3.96
CA LYS A 9 17.63 -9.99 4.29
C LYS A 9 18.37 -8.68 4.47
N ILE A 10 17.77 -7.58 4.03
CA ILE A 10 18.30 -6.24 4.30
C ILE A 10 18.05 -5.90 5.78
N ILE A 11 19.09 -5.46 6.48
CA ILE A 11 18.95 -5.05 7.88
C ILE A 11 18.41 -3.62 7.90
N LEU A 12 17.21 -3.46 8.46
CA LEU A 12 16.62 -2.16 8.75
C LEU A 12 16.92 -1.77 10.20
N ARG A 13 17.57 -0.63 10.37
CA ARG A 13 17.91 -0.04 11.67
C ARG A 13 17.00 1.14 11.97
N PHE A 14 16.71 1.33 13.25
CA PHE A 14 15.88 2.42 13.73
C PHE A 14 16.60 3.17 14.85
N ASN A 15 16.38 4.48 14.96
CA ASN A 15 16.83 5.25 16.12
C ASN A 15 15.89 5.05 17.33
N GLY A 16 16.22 5.66 18.46
CA GLY A 16 15.38 5.60 19.67
C GLY A 16 13.96 6.18 19.51
N GLU A 17 13.73 6.96 18.46
CA GLU A 17 12.41 7.51 18.10
C GLU A 17 11.64 6.64 17.09
N LEU A 18 12.17 5.45 16.77
CA LEU A 18 11.60 4.52 15.79
C LEU A 18 11.53 5.10 14.36
N GLN A 19 12.48 5.98 14.02
CA GLN A 19 12.70 6.44 12.66
C GLN A 19 13.75 5.55 11.98
N PRO A 20 13.53 5.14 10.72
CA PRO A 20 14.50 4.33 9.99
C PRO A 20 15.78 5.14 9.73
N ILE A 21 16.94 4.55 10.01
CA ILE A 21 18.26 5.18 9.85
C ILE A 21 19.21 4.32 8.98
N GLY A 22 20.16 5.00 8.34
CA GLY A 22 21.17 4.38 7.48
C GLY A 22 20.66 4.05 6.07
N ASP A 23 21.45 3.27 5.33
CA ASP A 23 21.21 2.99 3.90
C ASP A 23 19.89 2.27 3.64
N GLY A 24 19.39 1.50 4.62
CA GLY A 24 18.11 0.82 4.57
C GLY A 24 16.90 1.76 4.47
N THR A 25 17.00 3.01 4.91
CA THR A 25 15.91 4.00 4.84
C THR A 25 15.54 4.37 3.41
N SER A 26 16.56 4.57 2.57
CA SER A 26 16.35 4.90 1.16
C SER A 26 15.62 3.77 0.43
N LEU A 27 16.06 2.53 0.64
CA LEU A 27 15.48 1.34 0.03
C LEU A 27 14.08 1.03 0.57
N LEU A 28 13.84 1.23 1.87
CA LEU A 28 12.51 1.12 2.46
C LEU A 28 11.56 2.10 1.77
N ASN A 29 11.94 3.37 1.60
CA ASN A 29 11.11 4.34 0.91
C ASN A 29 10.82 3.97 -0.55
N VAL A 30 11.81 3.41 -1.26
CA VAL A 30 11.62 2.89 -2.63
C VAL A 30 10.64 1.73 -2.65
N VAL A 31 10.79 0.74 -1.77
CA VAL A 31 9.88 -0.42 -1.66
C VAL A 31 8.48 0.03 -1.26
N LEU A 32 8.36 0.98 -0.33
CA LEU A 32 7.10 1.60 0.07
C LEU A 32 6.43 2.30 -1.12
N GLY A 33 7.19 3.05 -1.92
CA GLY A 33 6.69 3.69 -3.14
C GLY A 33 6.21 2.69 -4.19
N LEU A 34 6.97 1.61 -4.42
CA LEU A 34 6.60 0.54 -5.35
C LEU A 34 5.34 -0.19 -4.89
N LEU A 35 5.24 -0.50 -3.60
CA LEU A 35 4.04 -1.11 -3.00
C LEU A 35 2.83 -0.16 -3.05
N GLY A 36 3.05 1.14 -2.93
CA GLY A 36 2.02 2.17 -3.13
C GLY A 36 1.56 2.33 -4.58
N ALA A 37 2.44 2.07 -5.55
CA ALA A 37 2.14 2.17 -6.98
C ALA A 37 1.46 0.92 -7.57
N ASP A 38 1.44 -0.21 -6.84
CA ASP A 38 0.76 -1.44 -7.25
C ASP A 38 -0.75 -1.35 -6.97
N TYR A 39 -1.45 -0.57 -7.80
CA TYR A 39 -2.88 -0.28 -7.68
C TYR A 39 -3.76 -1.54 -7.67
N ASN A 40 -3.31 -2.66 -8.26
CA ASN A 40 -4.09 -3.89 -8.32
C ASN A 40 -4.14 -4.62 -6.97
N LYS A 41 -3.03 -4.68 -6.22
CA LYS A 41 -3.03 -5.22 -4.83
C LYS A 41 -3.70 -4.29 -3.83
N PHE A 42 -3.73 -3.02 -4.17
CA PHE A 42 -4.21 -1.91 -3.36
C PHE A 42 -5.74 -1.74 -3.43
N LEU A 43 -6.37 -1.99 -4.58
CA LEU A 43 -7.82 -1.89 -4.78
C LEU A 43 -8.59 -3.20 -4.49
N SER A 44 -7.92 -4.34 -4.37
CA SER A 44 -8.55 -5.66 -4.12
C SER A 44 -9.11 -5.85 -2.69
N VAL A 45 -9.04 -4.81 -1.85
CA VAL A 45 -9.35 -4.82 -0.41
C VAL A 45 -10.80 -5.23 -0.08
N ARG A 46 -11.74 -5.19 -1.02
CA ARG A 46 -13.16 -5.50 -0.74
C ARG A 46 -13.54 -6.99 -0.83
N LYS A 47 -12.70 -7.88 -1.39
CA LYS A 47 -13.05 -9.33 -1.44
C LYS A 47 -12.92 -10.04 -0.09
N VAL A 48 -12.14 -9.51 0.84
CA VAL A 48 -11.90 -10.13 2.16
C VAL A 48 -11.98 -9.03 3.20
N GLY A 49 -13.01 -9.09 4.06
CA GLY A 49 -13.50 -7.99 4.91
C GLY A 49 -12.47 -7.28 5.79
N LYS A 50 -12.93 -6.43 6.72
CA LYS A 50 -12.19 -5.40 7.51
C LYS A 50 -10.83 -5.81 8.15
N ARG A 51 -10.46 -7.09 8.14
CA ARG A 51 -9.15 -7.63 8.54
C ARG A 51 -8.12 -7.81 7.40
N CYS A 52 -8.41 -7.33 6.20
CA CYS A 52 -7.61 -7.28 4.96
C CYS A 52 -6.36 -8.18 4.91
N LEU A 53 -6.38 -9.17 4.01
CA LEU A 53 -5.23 -9.96 3.54
C LEU A 53 -4.01 -9.13 3.15
N ALA A 54 -4.15 -7.84 2.83
CA ALA A 54 -3.03 -6.91 2.68
C ALA A 54 -2.10 -6.91 3.91
N LYS A 55 -2.65 -7.03 5.13
CA LYS A 55 -1.86 -7.19 6.37
C LYS A 55 -1.11 -8.51 6.46
N ILE A 56 -1.55 -9.55 5.75
CA ILE A 56 -0.91 -10.87 5.73
C ILE A 56 0.12 -10.93 4.59
N GLY A 57 -0.26 -10.55 3.37
CA GLY A 57 0.62 -10.53 2.20
C GLY A 57 1.77 -9.54 2.31
N LEU A 58 1.51 -8.27 2.70
CA LEU A 58 2.59 -7.30 2.91
C LEU A 58 3.52 -7.71 4.04
N ASN A 59 2.96 -8.28 5.10
CA ASN A 59 3.74 -8.73 6.25
C ASN A 59 4.71 -9.84 5.84
N LEU A 60 4.23 -10.85 5.10
CA LEU A 60 5.06 -11.90 4.54
C LEU A 60 6.14 -11.31 3.60
N SER A 61 5.75 -10.43 2.66
CA SER A 61 6.72 -9.80 1.74
C SER A 61 7.78 -8.96 2.46
N LEU A 62 7.39 -8.18 3.48
CA LEU A 62 8.33 -7.40 4.28
C LEU A 62 9.26 -8.30 5.09
N GLN A 63 8.78 -9.43 5.59
CA GLN A 63 9.61 -10.40 6.33
C GLN A 63 10.58 -11.17 5.44
N GLU A 64 10.26 -11.35 4.16
CA GLU A 64 11.18 -11.92 3.16
C GLU A 64 12.27 -10.91 2.78
N MET A 65 11.95 -9.62 2.71
CA MET A 65 12.87 -8.57 2.27
C MET A 65 13.76 -8.03 3.40
N PHE A 66 13.22 -7.88 4.62
CA PHE A 66 13.85 -7.15 5.70
C PHE A 66 14.01 -7.96 6.99
N HIS A 67 15.13 -7.72 7.66
CA HIS A 67 15.34 -8.06 9.06
C HIS A 67 15.27 -6.76 9.89
N PHE A 68 14.36 -6.73 10.86
CA PHE A 68 14.16 -5.57 11.73
C PHE A 68 15.03 -5.70 12.97
N ASP A 69 16.19 -5.06 12.96
CA ASP A 69 17.13 -5.09 14.08
C ASP A 69 16.50 -4.40 15.30
N GLY A 70 16.57 -5.04 16.46
CA GLY A 70 16.01 -4.51 17.70
C GLY A 70 14.48 -4.49 17.82
N ASP A 71 13.70 -5.09 16.90
CA ASP A 71 12.22 -5.14 16.99
C ASP A 71 11.70 -6.15 18.02
N ARG A 72 12.16 -6.04 19.28
CA ARG A 72 11.72 -6.86 20.42
C ARG A 72 10.31 -6.44 20.85
N GLY A 73 9.30 -6.75 20.05
CA GLY A 73 7.90 -6.45 20.34
C GLY A 73 7.01 -6.17 19.12
N GLY A 74 7.58 -6.14 17.91
CA GLY A 74 6.83 -5.88 16.68
C GLY A 74 6.39 -4.41 16.52
N SER A 75 6.93 -3.49 17.32
CA SER A 75 6.59 -2.07 17.31
C SER A 75 7.07 -1.39 16.03
N ILE A 76 8.29 -1.72 15.58
CA ILE A 76 8.85 -1.20 14.34
C ILE A 76 7.99 -1.67 13.16
N LYS A 77 7.69 -2.97 13.11
CA LYS A 77 6.81 -3.55 12.10
C LYS A 77 5.42 -2.89 12.06
N LYS A 78 4.82 -2.62 13.22
CA LYS A 78 3.52 -1.91 13.32
C LYS A 78 3.61 -0.50 12.74
N ILE A 79 4.70 0.22 12.98
CA ILE A 79 4.92 1.58 12.44
C ILE A 79 5.04 1.55 10.93
N ILE A 80 5.82 0.62 10.36
CA ILE A 80 5.95 0.46 8.91
C ILE A 80 4.59 0.16 8.27
N LEU A 81 3.84 -0.79 8.82
CA LEU A 81 2.51 -1.12 8.31
C LEU A 81 1.53 0.06 8.40
N LYS A 82 1.61 0.87 9.47
CA LYS A 82 0.83 2.12 9.58
C LYS A 82 1.25 3.14 8.51
N SER A 83 2.55 3.31 8.27
CA SER A 83 3.08 4.20 7.25
C SER A 83 2.63 3.80 5.85
N ILE A 84 2.70 2.50 5.52
CA ILE A 84 2.15 1.93 4.27
C ILE A 84 0.67 2.26 4.16
N GLY A 85 -0.11 1.93 5.20
CA GLY A 85 -1.54 2.19 5.22
C GLY A 85 -1.90 3.67 5.02
N LYS A 86 -1.10 4.59 5.58
CA LYS A 86 -1.27 6.04 5.38
C LYS A 86 -0.95 6.45 3.94
N SER A 87 0.23 6.08 3.43
CA SER A 87 0.63 6.36 2.04
C SER A 87 -0.39 5.82 1.04
N TRP A 88 -0.92 4.64 1.31
CA TRP A 88 -2.01 4.02 0.58
C TRP A 88 -3.30 4.83 0.65
N LYS A 89 -3.73 5.28 1.83
CA LYS A 89 -4.91 6.16 1.97
C LYS A 89 -4.73 7.44 1.16
N ASP A 90 -3.57 8.09 1.27
CA ASP A 90 -3.28 9.36 0.59
C ASP A 90 -3.27 9.19 -0.94
N ALA A 91 -2.61 8.14 -1.45
CA ALA A 91 -2.61 7.83 -2.88
C ALA A 91 -4.02 7.54 -3.44
N ARG A 92 -4.88 6.90 -2.64
CA ARG A 92 -6.29 6.63 -2.98
C ARG A 92 -7.09 7.91 -3.09
N ASN A 93 -6.92 8.80 -2.12
CA ASN A 93 -7.59 10.11 -2.13
C ASN A 93 -7.15 10.94 -3.34
N MET A 94 -5.85 11.01 -3.62
CA MET A 94 -5.34 11.71 -4.81
C MET A 94 -5.95 11.13 -6.09
N LEU A 95 -5.92 9.80 -6.23
CA LEU A 95 -6.51 9.11 -7.38
C LEU A 95 -8.01 9.42 -7.54
N TYR A 96 -8.75 9.46 -6.45
CA TYR A 96 -10.16 9.85 -6.46
C TYR A 96 -10.32 11.29 -6.96
N HIS A 97 -9.63 12.26 -6.38
CA HIS A 97 -9.74 13.67 -6.78
C HIS A 97 -9.33 13.94 -8.24
N ASP A 98 -8.29 13.25 -8.71
CA ASP A 98 -7.77 13.43 -10.06
C ASP A 98 -8.71 12.86 -11.13
N TYR A 99 -9.24 11.65 -10.90
CA TYR A 99 -9.94 10.88 -11.94
C TYR A 99 -11.47 10.79 -11.76
N TYR A 100 -12.01 11.03 -10.58
CA TYR A 100 -13.46 11.10 -10.35
C TYR A 100 -13.97 12.54 -10.50
N LYS A 101 -15.08 12.71 -11.22
CA LYS A 101 -15.82 13.97 -11.33
C LYS A 101 -17.27 13.73 -10.97
N SER A 102 -17.77 14.43 -9.94
CA SER A 102 -19.17 14.34 -9.49
C SER A 102 -20.17 14.80 -10.55
N THR A 103 -19.74 15.61 -11.52
CA THR A 103 -20.58 16.08 -12.63
C THR A 103 -20.73 15.06 -13.77
N ARG A 104 -19.95 13.96 -13.76
CA ARG A 104 -19.97 12.91 -14.79
C ARG A 104 -20.86 11.74 -14.37
N THR A 105 -21.41 11.04 -15.35
CA THR A 105 -22.11 9.77 -15.09
C THR A 105 -21.12 8.71 -14.59
N LEU A 106 -21.62 7.65 -13.96
CA LEU A 106 -20.78 6.53 -13.52
C LEU A 106 -19.98 5.94 -14.69
N GLU A 107 -20.60 5.70 -15.84
CA GLU A 107 -19.92 5.16 -17.02
C GLU A 107 -18.79 6.07 -17.52
N GLN A 108 -19.01 7.38 -17.55
CA GLN A 108 -17.97 8.36 -17.94
C GLN A 108 -16.81 8.39 -16.93
N ASN A 109 -17.09 8.26 -15.63
CA ASN A 109 -16.06 8.14 -14.60
C ASN A 109 -15.33 6.79 -14.68
N LEU A 110 -16.00 5.71 -15.09
CA LEU A 110 -15.39 4.41 -15.28
C LEU A 110 -14.46 4.39 -16.51
N GLU A 111 -14.85 5.08 -17.58
CA GLU A 111 -14.04 5.20 -18.80
C GLU A 111 -12.88 6.19 -18.61
N GLY A 112 -13.09 7.24 -17.80
CA GLY A 112 -12.07 8.22 -17.41
C GLY A 112 -11.03 7.72 -16.40
N ARG A 113 -10.99 6.41 -16.12
CA ARG A 113 -10.03 5.80 -15.20
C ARG A 113 -8.58 5.99 -15.67
N ARG A 114 -7.63 5.87 -14.75
CA ARG A 114 -6.21 5.78 -15.11
C ARG A 114 -5.95 4.48 -15.89
N ALA A 115 -5.23 4.56 -17.01
CA ALA A 115 -5.02 3.44 -17.94
C ALA A 115 -4.50 2.14 -17.29
N LYS A 116 -3.67 2.26 -16.25
CA LYS A 116 -3.06 1.12 -15.52
C LYS A 116 -4.01 0.39 -14.55
N ILE A 117 -5.20 0.93 -14.29
CA ILE A 117 -6.15 0.39 -13.32
C ILE A 117 -7.27 -0.31 -14.08
N ASP A 118 -7.51 -1.59 -13.82
CA ASP A 118 -8.62 -2.31 -14.44
C ASP A 118 -9.99 -1.63 -14.18
N LYS A 119 -10.92 -1.74 -15.15
CA LYS A 119 -12.23 -1.07 -15.10
C LYS A 119 -13.09 -1.59 -13.95
N GLU A 120 -13.04 -2.90 -13.67
CA GLU A 120 -13.77 -3.54 -12.58
C GLU A 120 -13.17 -3.15 -11.22
N HIS A 121 -11.84 -3.14 -11.10
CA HIS A 121 -11.17 -2.65 -9.89
C HIS A 121 -11.49 -1.17 -9.60
N TRP A 122 -11.53 -0.33 -10.63
CA TRP A 122 -11.91 1.08 -10.49
C TRP A 122 -13.38 1.23 -10.07
N ARG A 123 -14.28 0.41 -10.62
CA ARG A 123 -15.68 0.39 -10.20
C ARG A 123 -15.83 0.06 -8.72
N TRP A 124 -15.20 -1.02 -8.24
CA TRP A 124 -15.27 -1.39 -6.82
C TRP A 124 -14.72 -0.30 -5.90
N PHE A 125 -13.72 0.43 -6.36
CA PHE A 125 -13.17 1.56 -5.63
C PHE A 125 -14.16 2.73 -5.54
N LEU A 126 -14.79 3.11 -6.65
CA LEU A 126 -15.81 4.16 -6.65
C LEU A 126 -17.01 3.78 -5.80
N ASP A 127 -17.46 2.51 -5.87
CA ASP A 127 -18.55 2.00 -5.02
C ASP A 127 -18.19 2.09 -3.54
N TYR A 128 -16.93 1.86 -3.17
CA TYR A 128 -16.45 2.00 -1.80
C TYR A 128 -16.38 3.46 -1.33
N CYS A 129 -15.91 4.37 -2.19
CA CYS A 129 -15.80 5.80 -1.85
C CYS A 129 -17.14 6.52 -1.77
N ASN A 130 -18.14 6.03 -2.49
CA ASN A 130 -19.50 6.58 -2.50
C ASN A 130 -20.47 5.75 -1.65
N ASP A 131 -19.97 4.78 -0.87
CA ASP A 131 -20.79 3.99 0.04
C ASP A 131 -21.28 4.91 1.19
N PRO A 132 -22.59 5.11 1.36
CA PRO A 132 -23.13 6.00 2.38
C PRO A 132 -22.92 5.48 3.82
N ASP A 133 -22.56 4.21 3.99
CA ASP A 133 -22.36 3.57 5.29
C ASP A 133 -20.90 3.62 5.79
N ILE A 134 -20.02 4.38 5.13
CA ILE A 134 -18.58 4.54 5.45
C ILE A 134 -18.25 6.00 5.79
#